data_AF-A0A969QDM1-F1
#
_entry.id   AF-A0A969QDM1-F1
#
_cell.length_a   1.000
_cell.length_b   1.000
_cell.length_c   1.000
_cell.angle_alpha   90.00
_cell.angle_beta   90.00
_cell.angle_gamma   90.00
#
_symmetry.space_group_name_H-M   'P 1'
#
loop_
_entity.id
_entity.type
_entity.pdbx_description
1 polymer ?
#
loop_
_entity_poly.entity_id
_entity_poly.type
_entity_poly.pdbx_seq_one_letter_code
_entity_poly.pdbx_strand_id
1 'polypeptide(L)'
;MLRQQEPTRIEPDSTGRGTENESPQNPAAFGDENRTAGVDIQRELNRLEEIVLDSPRIPLTRRTLVDEELLLDQLDLVRLNLPIAFQEAETILRHKDELLHEAELYAQEVIEAAEQRAAELLNDMGLLQQAKIEADQLRQQVLLDCEAIQQATLAEVEQIRYQAQEELEEMRARALAECEEIQNGADDYADQVLDNIEHKLGDMLRVIRNGREQLDSVSGSHSHHANG
;
A
#
# COMPACT_ATOMS: atom_id res chain seq x y z
N MET A 1 -1.50 28.62 -13.70
CA MET A 1 -1.08 28.92 -12.32
C MET A 1 -1.60 27.82 -11.41
N LEU A 2 -0.72 26.91 -10.98
CA LEU A 2 -1.06 25.76 -10.15
C LEU A 2 -1.28 26.20 -8.69
N ARG A 3 -2.46 25.94 -8.14
CA ARG A 3 -2.71 25.97 -6.69
C ARG A 3 -2.12 24.69 -6.10
N GLN A 4 -0.99 24.82 -5.41
CA GLN A 4 -0.45 23.76 -4.56
C GLN A 4 -1.35 23.63 -3.33
N GLN A 5 -1.91 22.44 -3.11
CA GLN A 5 -2.52 22.05 -1.84
C GLN A 5 -1.40 21.47 -0.97
N GLU A 6 -1.19 22.06 0.21
CA GLU A 6 -0.27 21.56 1.23
C GLU A 6 -0.79 20.23 1.79
N PRO A 7 0.05 19.19 1.93
CA PRO A 7 -0.37 17.95 2.59
C PRO A 7 -0.37 18.15 4.12
N THR A 8 -1.48 17.76 4.72
CA THR A 8 -1.77 17.71 6.15
C THR A 8 -0.67 16.97 6.91
N ARG A 9 0.00 17.69 7.82
CA ARG A 9 0.94 17.15 8.80
C ARG A 9 0.17 16.30 9.81
N ILE A 10 0.31 14.99 9.73
CA ILE A 10 -0.16 14.06 10.76
C ILE A 10 0.93 14.02 11.84
N GLU A 11 0.68 14.69 12.96
CA GLU A 11 1.48 14.55 14.19
C GLU A 11 1.27 13.13 14.75
N PRO A 12 2.31 12.35 15.08
CA PRO A 12 2.13 11.12 15.83
C PRO A 12 1.87 11.46 17.30
N ASP A 13 0.67 11.13 17.75
CA ASP A 13 0.21 11.24 19.12
C ASP A 13 1.16 10.46 20.06
N SER A 14 2.04 11.18 20.76
CA SER A 14 2.94 10.63 21.76
C SER A 14 2.19 10.38 23.06
N THR A 15 1.22 9.47 23.05
CA THR A 15 0.73 8.84 24.26
C THR A 15 1.63 7.66 24.59
N GLY A 16 2.74 7.97 25.24
CA GLY A 16 3.57 7.01 25.98
C GLY A 16 2.77 6.41 27.12
N ARG A 17 1.89 5.47 26.80
CA ARG A 17 1.30 4.55 27.77
C ARG A 17 2.39 3.55 28.09
N GLY A 18 3.03 3.73 29.24
CA GLY A 18 3.86 2.70 29.83
C GLY A 18 3.02 1.45 30.03
N THR A 19 3.11 0.51 29.09
CA THR A 19 2.93 -0.89 29.43
C THR A 19 4.18 -1.25 30.22
N GLU A 20 4.05 -1.19 31.54
CA GLU A 20 4.88 -1.93 32.47
C GLU A 20 4.86 -3.38 31.98
N ASN A 21 5.84 -3.71 31.14
CA ASN A 21 6.09 -5.06 30.70
C ASN A 21 6.74 -5.72 31.91
N GLU A 22 5.90 -6.21 32.82
CA GLU A 22 6.27 -7.14 33.87
C GLU A 22 7.05 -8.26 33.20
N SER A 23 8.38 -8.17 33.33
CA SER A 23 9.25 -9.28 32.99
C SER A 23 8.76 -10.48 33.80
N PRO A 24 8.53 -11.65 33.19
CA PRO A 24 8.12 -12.82 33.95
C PRO A 24 9.19 -13.07 35.02
N GLN A 25 8.73 -12.94 36.27
CA GLN A 25 9.49 -13.23 37.48
C GLN A 25 10.15 -14.58 37.27
N ASN A 26 11.47 -14.56 37.20
CA ASN A 26 12.30 -15.75 37.17
C ASN A 26 12.00 -16.60 38.42
N PRO A 27 11.36 -17.78 38.33
CA PRO A 27 11.16 -18.63 39.49
C PRO A 27 12.36 -19.59 39.60
N ALA A 28 13.57 -19.07 39.47
CA ALA A 28 14.81 -19.81 39.71
C ALA A 28 15.38 -19.42 41.09
N ALA A 29 14.52 -19.47 42.10
CA ALA A 29 14.89 -19.45 43.50
C ALA A 29 14.12 -20.56 44.23
N PHE A 30 14.20 -21.79 43.72
CA PHE A 30 14.03 -22.98 44.56
C PHE A 30 15.33 -23.17 45.34
N GLY A 31 15.63 -22.18 46.19
CA GLY A 31 16.52 -22.34 47.33
C GLY A 31 15.79 -23.24 48.31
N ASP A 32 16.34 -24.42 48.47
CA ASP A 32 15.94 -25.51 49.36
C ASP A 32 15.95 -25.07 50.84
N GLU A 33 15.02 -24.18 51.23
CA GLU A 33 14.80 -23.74 52.61
C GLU A 33 13.70 -24.57 53.32
N ASN A 34 13.32 -25.71 52.75
CA ASN A 34 12.52 -26.69 53.46
C ASN A 34 13.29 -28.00 53.55
N ARG A 35 14.45 -27.96 54.23
CA ARG A 35 14.89 -29.10 55.01
C ARG A 35 13.82 -29.31 56.07
N THR A 36 12.79 -30.05 55.69
CA THR A 36 11.79 -30.61 56.58
C THR A 36 12.55 -31.06 57.82
N ALA A 37 12.17 -30.54 58.98
CA ALA A 37 12.45 -31.18 60.26
C ALA A 37 11.66 -32.51 60.33
N GLY A 38 11.67 -33.27 59.24
CA GLY A 38 11.21 -34.64 59.16
C GLY A 38 12.21 -35.42 59.98
N VAL A 39 11.70 -36.18 60.92
CA VAL A 39 12.52 -36.93 61.85
C VAL A 39 13.58 -37.69 61.09
N ASP A 40 14.85 -37.36 61.35
CA ASP A 40 16.00 -38.01 60.76
C ASP A 40 16.02 -39.47 61.24
N ILE A 41 15.29 -40.34 60.56
CA ILE A 41 15.25 -41.77 60.89
C ILE A 41 16.65 -42.37 60.87
N GLN A 42 17.52 -41.83 60.00
CA GLN A 42 18.93 -42.17 59.96
C GLN A 42 19.63 -41.82 61.27
N ARG A 43 19.35 -40.67 61.87
CA ARG A 43 19.90 -40.27 63.17
C ARG A 43 19.42 -41.19 64.30
N GLU A 44 18.13 -41.56 64.31
CA GLU A 44 17.58 -42.45 65.33
C GLU A 44 18.08 -43.89 65.19
N LEU A 45 18.28 -44.37 63.94
CA LEU A 45 18.91 -45.66 63.67
C LEU A 45 20.40 -45.66 64.00
N ASN A 46 21.13 -44.58 63.69
CA ASN A 46 22.54 -44.42 64.05
C ASN A 46 22.73 -44.43 65.56
N ARG A 47 21.80 -43.82 66.32
CA ARG A 47 21.82 -43.84 67.79
C ARG A 47 21.54 -45.23 68.35
N LEU A 48 20.63 -45.99 67.72
CA LEU A 48 20.40 -47.40 68.05
C LEU A 48 21.65 -48.25 67.78
N GLU A 49 22.33 -47.99 66.67
CA GLU A 49 23.61 -48.63 66.33
C GLU A 49 24.69 -48.29 67.36
N GLU A 50 24.82 -47.04 67.76
CA GLU A 50 25.76 -46.56 68.78
C GLU A 50 25.55 -47.26 70.13
N ILE A 51 24.30 -47.35 70.60
CA ILE A 51 23.94 -48.09 71.83
C ILE A 51 24.41 -49.56 71.74
N VAL A 52 24.26 -50.22 70.59
CA VAL A 52 24.66 -51.61 70.39
C VAL A 52 26.18 -51.78 70.23
N LEU A 53 26.88 -50.76 69.71
CA LEU A 53 28.33 -50.76 69.55
C LEU A 53 29.08 -50.48 70.86
N ASP A 54 28.60 -49.52 71.66
CA ASP A 54 29.22 -49.11 72.93
C ASP A 54 28.91 -50.07 74.08
N SER A 55 27.92 -50.94 73.91
CA SER A 55 27.51 -51.93 74.89
C SER A 55 28.59 -53.01 75.14
N PRO A 56 28.87 -53.40 76.40
CA PRO A 56 29.90 -54.39 76.74
C PRO A 56 29.71 -55.73 76.02
N ARG A 57 30.77 -56.20 75.36
CA ARG A 57 30.81 -57.54 74.74
C ARG A 57 31.13 -58.60 75.80
N ILE A 58 30.38 -59.70 75.80
CA ILE A 58 30.61 -60.80 76.74
C ILE A 58 31.76 -61.68 76.20
N PRO A 59 32.90 -61.84 76.92
CA PRO A 59 34.06 -62.61 76.46
C PRO A 59 33.69 -64.05 76.09
N LEU A 60 34.34 -64.61 75.06
CA LEU A 60 34.10 -65.96 74.52
C LEU A 60 32.70 -66.18 73.89
N THR A 61 31.84 -65.16 73.82
CA THR A 61 30.53 -65.24 73.17
C THR A 61 30.39 -64.14 72.11
N ARG A 62 29.51 -64.35 71.12
CA ARG A 62 29.12 -63.31 70.15
C ARG A 62 27.99 -62.41 70.68
N ARG A 63 27.78 -62.36 72.01
CA ARG A 63 26.67 -61.64 72.64
C ARG A 63 27.14 -60.32 73.23
N THR A 64 26.25 -59.35 73.19
CA THR A 64 26.43 -58.01 73.74
C THR A 64 25.44 -57.81 74.86
N LEU A 65 25.89 -57.26 75.97
CA LEU A 65 25.02 -56.88 77.08
C LEU A 65 24.55 -55.46 76.81
N VAL A 66 23.28 -55.30 76.42
CA VAL A 66 22.66 -54.01 76.10
C VAL A 66 21.66 -53.68 77.19
N ASP A 67 21.56 -52.40 77.54
CA ASP A 67 20.50 -51.89 78.42
C ASP A 67 19.15 -52.02 77.70
N GLU A 68 18.28 -52.87 78.24
CA GLU A 68 16.97 -53.17 77.67
C GLU A 68 16.06 -51.94 77.65
N GLU A 69 16.09 -51.11 78.70
CA GLU A 69 15.22 -49.94 78.81
C GLU A 69 15.62 -48.88 77.77
N LEU A 70 16.91 -48.57 77.69
CA LEU A 70 17.46 -47.61 76.72
C LEU A 70 17.27 -48.05 75.26
N LEU A 71 17.42 -49.35 74.98
CA LEU A 71 17.25 -49.90 73.63
C LEU A 71 15.77 -49.89 73.21
N LEU A 72 14.86 -50.25 74.11
CA LEU A 72 13.42 -50.25 73.84
C LEU A 72 12.88 -48.83 73.64
N ASP A 73 13.32 -47.86 74.45
CA ASP A 73 12.95 -46.45 74.29
C ASP A 73 13.37 -45.92 72.92
N GLN A 74 14.59 -46.23 72.48
CA GLN A 74 15.10 -45.82 71.18
C GLN A 74 14.37 -46.53 70.02
N LEU A 75 14.01 -47.80 70.19
CA LEU A 75 13.21 -48.55 69.21
C LEU A 75 11.78 -48.00 69.09
N ASP A 76 11.17 -47.61 70.22
CA ASP A 76 9.85 -46.99 70.25
C ASP A 76 9.86 -45.63 69.57
N LEU A 77 10.93 -44.85 69.73
CA LEU A 77 11.12 -43.59 69.01
C LEU A 77 11.21 -43.81 67.49
N VAL A 78 11.99 -44.80 67.03
CA VAL A 78 12.04 -45.18 65.60
C VAL A 78 10.67 -45.62 65.10
N ARG A 79 9.95 -46.43 65.89
CA ARG A 79 8.63 -46.95 65.55
C ARG A 79 7.56 -45.86 65.46
N LEU A 80 7.65 -44.82 66.29
CA LEU A 80 6.74 -43.68 66.29
C LEU A 80 6.98 -42.77 65.08
N ASN A 81 8.23 -42.62 64.67
CA ASN A 81 8.63 -41.68 63.62
C ASN A 81 8.61 -42.27 62.20
N LEU A 82 8.78 -43.58 62.03
CA LEU A 82 8.74 -44.26 60.72
C LEU A 82 7.44 -44.02 59.94
N PRO A 83 6.24 -44.20 60.52
CA PRO A 83 4.98 -43.96 59.81
C PRO A 83 4.84 -42.51 59.32
N ILE A 84 5.29 -41.55 60.13
CA ILE A 84 5.22 -40.12 59.82
C ILE A 84 6.12 -39.79 58.62
N ALA A 85 7.37 -40.28 58.62
CA ALA A 85 8.30 -40.09 57.51
C ALA A 85 7.78 -40.71 56.19
N PHE A 86 7.12 -41.88 56.24
CA PHE A 86 6.49 -42.46 55.05
C PHE A 86 5.30 -41.64 54.55
N GLN A 87 4.48 -41.10 55.45
CA GLN A 87 3.34 -40.27 55.09
C GLN A 87 3.77 -38.93 54.45
N GLU A 88 4.85 -38.34 54.96
CA GLU A 88 5.49 -37.17 54.35
C GLU A 88 6.03 -37.50 52.95
N ALA A 89 6.75 -38.61 52.79
CA ALA A 89 7.26 -39.05 51.50
C ALA A 89 6.13 -39.30 50.48
N GLU A 90 5.03 -39.92 50.90
CA GLU A 90 3.85 -40.13 50.05
C GLU A 90 3.22 -38.80 49.62
N THR A 91 3.16 -37.81 50.52
CA THR A 91 2.64 -36.47 50.22
C THR A 91 3.52 -35.75 49.20
N ILE A 92 4.85 -35.83 49.37
CA ILE A 92 5.80 -35.28 48.40
C ILE A 92 5.65 -35.94 47.03
N LEU A 93 5.52 -37.27 46.99
CA LEU A 93 5.30 -37.99 45.73
C LEU A 93 4.00 -37.56 45.05
N ARG A 94 2.91 -37.43 45.82
CA ARG A 94 1.62 -36.96 45.31
C ARG A 94 1.73 -35.54 44.74
N HIS A 95 2.31 -34.59 45.48
CA HIS A 95 2.52 -33.23 44.98
C HIS A 95 3.42 -33.19 43.74
N LYS A 96 4.45 -34.04 43.68
CA LYS A 96 5.33 -34.15 42.51
C LYS A 96 4.54 -34.65 41.29
N ASP A 97 3.68 -35.66 41.46
CA ASP A 97 2.85 -36.16 40.37
C ASP A 97 1.81 -35.12 39.93
N GLU A 98 1.21 -34.37 40.86
CA GLU A 98 0.31 -33.24 40.56
C GLU A 98 1.02 -32.14 39.77
N LEU A 99 2.22 -31.73 40.20
CA LEU A 99 3.01 -30.70 39.53
C LEU A 99 3.48 -31.13 38.14
N LEU A 100 3.87 -32.40 37.98
CA LEU A 100 4.21 -32.94 36.65
C LEU A 100 3.00 -32.89 35.73
N HIS A 101 1.82 -33.27 36.23
CA HIS A 101 0.60 -33.23 35.43
C HIS A 101 0.20 -31.80 35.04
N GLU A 102 0.31 -30.85 35.96
CA GLU A 102 0.07 -29.42 35.67
C GLU A 102 1.06 -28.88 34.65
N ALA A 103 2.35 -29.21 34.78
CA ALA A 103 3.38 -28.82 33.83
C ALA A 103 3.15 -29.42 32.43
N GLU A 104 2.68 -30.67 32.35
CA GLU A 104 2.31 -31.32 31.09
C GLU A 104 1.14 -30.61 30.42
N LEU A 105 0.08 -30.28 31.18
CA LEU A 105 -1.07 -29.54 30.66
C LEU A 105 -0.68 -28.15 30.16
N TYR A 106 0.12 -27.43 30.94
CA TYR A 106 0.63 -26.11 30.56
C TYR A 106 1.50 -26.17 29.30
N ALA A 107 2.40 -27.15 29.20
CA ALA A 107 3.23 -27.34 28.01
C ALA A 107 2.36 -27.61 26.77
N GLN A 108 1.31 -28.43 26.92
CA GLN A 108 0.38 -28.73 25.84
C GLN A 108 -0.39 -27.48 25.39
N GLU A 109 -0.86 -26.67 26.33
CA GLU A 109 -1.53 -25.39 26.03
C GLU A 109 -0.61 -24.43 25.28
N VAL A 110 0.65 -24.31 25.71
CA VAL A 110 1.64 -23.44 25.06
C VAL A 110 1.91 -23.90 23.62
N ILE A 111 2.05 -25.21 23.39
CA ILE A 111 2.26 -25.76 22.05
C ILE A 111 1.03 -25.48 21.18
N GLU A 112 -0.17 -25.76 21.67
CA GLU A 112 -1.41 -25.53 20.92
C GLU A 112 -1.58 -24.05 20.54
N ALA A 113 -1.34 -23.14 21.49
CA ALA A 113 -1.40 -21.70 21.23
C ALA A 113 -0.33 -21.25 20.22
N ALA A 114 0.86 -21.84 20.24
CA ALA A 114 1.92 -21.54 19.28
C ALA A 114 1.57 -22.04 17.88
N GLU A 115 1.01 -23.25 17.76
CA GLU A 115 0.57 -23.83 16.49
C GLU A 115 -0.59 -23.03 15.87
N GLN A 116 -1.57 -22.63 16.68
CA GLN A 116 -2.68 -21.78 16.23
C GLN A 116 -2.16 -20.45 15.66
N ARG A 117 -1.29 -19.75 16.39
CA ARG A 117 -0.69 -18.49 15.92
C ARG A 117 0.15 -18.69 14.64
N ALA A 118 0.89 -19.79 14.55
CA ALA A 118 1.67 -20.09 13.35
C ALA A 118 0.75 -20.33 12.13
N ALA A 119 -0.37 -21.03 12.32
CA ALA A 119 -1.37 -21.24 11.28
C ALA A 119 -2.01 -19.92 10.82
N GLU A 120 -2.35 -19.02 11.75
CA GLU A 120 -2.85 -17.67 11.44
C GLU A 120 -1.85 -16.86 10.62
N LEU A 121 -0.58 -16.80 11.05
CA LEU A 121 0.47 -16.07 10.34
C LEU A 121 0.70 -16.60 8.91
N LEU A 122 0.64 -17.93 8.71
CA LEU A 122 0.76 -18.52 7.38
C LEU A 122 -0.44 -18.16 6.49
N ASN A 123 -1.65 -18.13 7.03
CA ASN A 123 -2.84 -17.69 6.29
C ASN A 123 -2.72 -16.22 5.89
N ASP A 124 -2.29 -15.36 6.82
CA ASP A 124 -2.07 -13.94 6.55
C ASP A 124 -0.98 -13.73 5.49
N MET A 125 0.13 -14.48 5.56
CA MET A 125 1.15 -14.47 4.52
C MET A 125 0.61 -14.92 3.15
N GLY A 126 -0.23 -15.94 3.12
CA GLY A 126 -0.90 -16.39 1.90
C GLY A 126 -1.77 -15.30 1.30
N LEU A 127 -2.56 -14.62 2.12
CA LEU A 127 -3.41 -13.50 1.69
C LEU A 127 -2.56 -12.31 1.18
N LEU A 128 -1.50 -11.94 1.90
CA LEU A 128 -0.60 -10.85 1.51
C LEU A 128 0.11 -11.14 0.20
N GLN A 129 0.59 -12.38 0.02
CA GLN A 129 1.25 -12.79 -1.22
C GLN A 129 0.26 -12.78 -2.39
N GLN A 130 -0.96 -13.27 -2.18
CA GLN A 130 -2.01 -13.24 -3.21
C GLN A 130 -2.38 -11.80 -3.58
N ALA A 131 -2.66 -10.96 -2.59
CA ALA A 131 -2.97 -9.54 -2.81
C ALA A 131 -1.84 -8.81 -3.54
N LYS A 132 -0.58 -9.15 -3.25
CA LYS A 132 0.59 -8.62 -3.95
C LYS A 132 0.62 -9.04 -5.42
N ILE A 133 0.40 -10.33 -5.70
CA ILE A 133 0.35 -10.84 -7.09
C ILE A 133 -0.75 -10.13 -7.88
N GLU A 134 -1.94 -10.00 -7.30
CA GLU A 134 -3.07 -9.32 -7.93
C GLU A 134 -2.79 -7.83 -8.15
N ALA A 135 -2.20 -7.14 -7.18
CA ALA A 135 -1.80 -5.74 -7.33
C ALA A 135 -0.76 -5.55 -8.43
N ASP A 136 0.23 -6.45 -8.52
CA ASP A 136 1.25 -6.40 -9.57
C ASP A 136 0.64 -6.67 -10.95
N GLN A 137 -0.29 -7.62 -11.07
CA GLN A 137 -1.04 -7.89 -12.31
C GLN A 137 -1.89 -6.70 -12.73
N LEU A 138 -2.65 -6.11 -11.80
CA LEU A 138 -3.46 -4.93 -12.07
C LEU A 138 -2.58 -3.76 -12.52
N ARG A 139 -1.43 -3.56 -11.86
CA ARG A 139 -0.48 -2.51 -12.26
C ARG A 139 0.05 -2.73 -13.67
N GLN A 140 0.39 -3.97 -14.04
CA GLN A 140 0.82 -4.29 -15.40
C GLN A 140 -0.30 -4.04 -16.42
N GLN A 141 -1.52 -4.45 -16.11
CA GLN A 141 -2.67 -4.23 -16.98
C GLN A 141 -2.93 -2.74 -17.18
N VAL A 142 -2.95 -1.94 -16.11
CA VAL A 142 -3.14 -0.49 -16.20
C VAL A 142 -2.04 0.17 -17.03
N LEU A 143 -0.78 -0.28 -16.93
CA LEU A 143 0.30 0.26 -17.76
C LEU A 143 0.08 -0.02 -19.24
N LEU A 144 -0.32 -1.24 -19.60
CA LEU A 144 -0.63 -1.61 -20.99
C LEU A 144 -1.84 -0.83 -21.51
N ASP A 145 -2.88 -0.68 -20.70
CA ASP A 145 -4.08 0.07 -21.07
C ASP A 145 -3.76 1.56 -21.26
N CYS A 146 -2.96 2.15 -20.36
CA CYS A 146 -2.50 3.53 -20.50
C CYS A 146 -1.70 3.74 -21.78
N GLU A 147 -0.78 2.83 -22.11
CA GLU A 147 0.00 2.90 -23.35
C GLU A 147 -0.91 2.78 -24.58
N ALA A 148 -1.86 1.86 -24.58
CA ALA A 148 -2.82 1.69 -25.67
C ALA A 148 -3.69 2.94 -25.87
N ILE A 149 -4.20 3.53 -24.79
CA ILE A 149 -4.98 4.78 -24.84
C ILE A 149 -4.12 5.94 -25.34
N GLN A 150 -2.87 6.05 -24.88
CA GLN A 150 -1.96 7.10 -25.38
C GLN A 150 -1.68 6.94 -26.88
N GLN A 151 -1.42 5.73 -27.35
CA GLN A 151 -1.20 5.49 -28.78
C GLN A 151 -2.45 5.79 -29.61
N ALA A 152 -3.63 5.36 -29.14
CA ALA A 152 -4.89 5.64 -29.81
C ALA A 152 -5.20 7.14 -29.89
N THR A 153 -5.03 7.87 -28.79
CA THR A 153 -5.26 9.32 -28.75
C THR A 153 -4.26 10.09 -29.62
N LEU A 154 -2.99 9.68 -29.67
CA LEU A 154 -2.01 10.29 -30.56
C LEU A 154 -2.39 10.07 -32.03
N ALA A 155 -2.79 8.85 -32.40
CA ALA A 155 -3.23 8.55 -33.76
C ALA A 155 -4.48 9.35 -34.15
N GLU A 156 -5.45 9.48 -33.24
CA GLU A 156 -6.65 10.28 -33.46
C GLU A 156 -6.33 11.78 -33.64
N VAL A 157 -5.46 12.33 -32.78
CA VAL A 157 -5.01 13.73 -32.91
C VAL A 157 -4.28 13.97 -34.23
N GLU A 158 -3.43 13.05 -34.66
CA GLU A 158 -2.74 13.15 -35.95
C GLU A 158 -3.71 13.08 -37.13
N GLN A 159 -4.70 12.19 -37.05
CA GLN A 159 -5.76 12.07 -38.07
C GLN A 159 -6.57 13.37 -38.17
N ILE A 160 -7.05 13.90 -37.03
CA ILE A 160 -7.81 15.15 -37.00
C ILE A 160 -6.95 16.30 -37.55
N ARG A 161 -5.66 16.35 -37.20
CA ARG A 161 -4.75 17.37 -37.72
C ARG A 161 -4.64 17.29 -39.24
N TYR A 162 -4.48 16.09 -39.80
CA TYR A 162 -4.39 15.90 -41.25
C TYR A 162 -5.69 16.34 -41.94
N GLN A 163 -6.85 15.92 -41.43
CA GLN A 163 -8.15 16.32 -41.97
C GLN A 163 -8.36 17.83 -41.93
N ALA A 164 -8.05 18.46 -40.79
CA ALA A 164 -8.17 19.92 -40.65
C ALA A 164 -7.22 20.68 -41.61
N GLN A 165 -6.03 20.13 -41.88
CA GLN A 165 -5.10 20.71 -42.85
C GLN A 165 -5.65 20.62 -44.28
N GLU A 166 -6.17 19.45 -44.66
CA GLU A 166 -6.79 19.23 -45.98
C GLU A 166 -8.00 20.16 -46.19
N GLU A 167 -8.90 20.24 -45.20
CA GLU A 167 -10.06 21.15 -45.24
C GLU A 167 -9.64 22.63 -45.36
N LEU A 168 -8.58 23.03 -44.66
CA LEU A 168 -8.06 24.39 -44.71
C LEU A 168 -7.45 24.70 -46.09
N GLU A 169 -6.73 23.76 -46.68
CA GLU A 169 -6.18 23.89 -48.03
C GLU A 169 -7.28 24.00 -49.07
N GLU A 170 -8.32 23.17 -48.98
CA GLU A 170 -9.49 23.26 -49.86
C GLU A 170 -10.23 24.60 -49.72
N MET A 171 -10.47 25.04 -48.48
CA MET A 171 -11.15 26.31 -48.22
C MET A 171 -10.33 27.47 -48.80
N ARG A 172 -9.01 27.44 -48.64
CA ARG A 172 -8.10 28.43 -49.20
C ARG A 172 -8.14 28.43 -50.72
N ALA A 173 -8.11 27.25 -51.35
CA ALA A 173 -8.19 27.12 -52.80
C ALA A 173 -9.51 27.69 -53.34
N ARG A 174 -10.63 27.37 -52.70
CA ARG A 174 -11.96 27.90 -53.04
C ARG A 174 -12.00 29.43 -52.92
N ALA A 175 -11.51 29.99 -51.82
CA ALA A 175 -11.50 31.43 -51.61
C ALA A 175 -10.64 32.18 -52.64
N LEU A 176 -9.50 31.61 -53.03
CA LEU A 176 -8.65 32.19 -54.07
C LEU A 176 -9.32 32.14 -55.45
N ALA A 177 -9.95 31.03 -55.81
CA ALA A 177 -10.71 30.91 -57.05
C ALA A 177 -11.87 31.92 -57.11
N GLU A 178 -12.62 32.07 -56.02
CA GLU A 178 -13.70 33.07 -55.92
C GLU A 178 -13.16 34.50 -56.07
N CYS A 179 -12.01 34.81 -55.45
CA CYS A 179 -11.38 36.11 -55.61
C CYS A 179 -10.96 36.39 -57.07
N GLU A 180 -10.43 35.38 -57.76
CA GLU A 180 -10.05 35.48 -59.17
C GLU A 180 -11.27 35.70 -60.07
N GLU A 181 -12.37 34.96 -59.82
CA GLU A 181 -13.64 35.16 -60.54
C GLU A 181 -14.21 36.56 -60.33
N ILE A 182 -14.21 37.07 -59.08
CA ILE A 182 -14.68 38.41 -58.77
C ILE A 182 -13.81 39.48 -59.45
N GLN A 183 -12.48 39.31 -59.44
CA GLN A 183 -11.56 40.25 -60.10
C GLN A 183 -11.80 40.29 -61.61
N ASN A 184 -11.85 39.12 -62.26
CA ASN A 184 -12.11 39.03 -63.69
C ASN A 184 -13.47 39.63 -64.06
N GLY A 185 -14.52 39.32 -63.28
CA GLY A 185 -15.85 39.89 -63.50
C GLY A 185 -15.92 41.41 -63.29
N ALA A 186 -15.12 41.97 -62.39
CA ALA A 186 -15.02 43.41 -62.18
C ALA A 186 -14.27 44.11 -63.33
N ASP A 187 -13.20 43.49 -63.83
CA ASP A 187 -12.44 43.98 -64.98
C ASP A 187 -13.31 43.96 -66.25
N ASP A 188 -14.00 42.85 -66.53
CA ASP A 188 -14.94 42.73 -67.66
C ASP A 188 -16.05 43.78 -67.57
N TYR A 189 -16.59 44.02 -66.37
CA TYR A 189 -17.60 45.06 -66.14
C TYR A 189 -17.04 46.46 -66.38
N ALA A 190 -15.83 46.75 -65.92
CA ALA A 190 -15.17 48.04 -66.14
C ALA A 190 -14.97 48.30 -67.64
N ASP A 191 -14.47 47.32 -68.39
CA ASP A 191 -14.30 47.40 -69.84
C ASP A 191 -15.64 47.63 -70.55
N GLN A 192 -16.69 46.89 -70.19
CA GLN A 192 -18.03 47.08 -70.74
C GLN A 192 -18.57 48.49 -70.47
N VAL A 193 -18.37 49.03 -69.28
CA VAL A 193 -18.80 50.39 -68.92
C VAL A 193 -18.01 51.44 -69.72
N LEU A 194 -16.69 51.27 -69.82
CA LEU A 194 -15.83 52.18 -70.58
C LEU A 194 -16.15 52.16 -72.08
N ASP A 195 -16.36 51.00 -72.67
CA ASP A 195 -16.76 50.84 -74.08
C ASP A 195 -18.11 51.52 -74.37
N ASN A 196 -19.07 51.36 -73.47
CA ASN A 196 -20.36 52.05 -73.58
C ASN A 196 -20.23 53.59 -73.49
N ILE A 197 -19.34 54.09 -72.64
CA ILE A 197 -19.07 55.53 -72.52
C ILE A 197 -18.37 56.04 -73.79
N GLU A 198 -17.39 55.30 -74.31
CA GLU A 198 -16.69 55.62 -75.56
C GLU A 198 -17.67 55.74 -76.73
N HIS A 199 -18.54 54.74 -76.90
CA HIS A 199 -19.57 54.76 -77.95
C HIS A 199 -20.49 55.98 -77.84
N LYS A 200 -21.02 56.28 -76.63
CA LYS A 200 -21.90 57.43 -76.41
C LYS A 200 -21.22 58.76 -76.69
N LEU A 201 -19.95 58.91 -76.27
CA LEU A 201 -19.17 60.11 -76.57
C LEU A 201 -18.88 60.23 -78.07
N GLY A 202 -18.59 59.12 -78.75
CA GLY A 202 -18.41 59.06 -80.20
C GLY A 202 -19.65 59.53 -80.97
N ASP A 203 -20.84 59.10 -80.56
CA ASP A 203 -22.10 59.54 -81.16
C ASP A 203 -22.37 61.03 -80.92
N MET A 204 -22.16 61.53 -79.70
CA MET A 204 -22.26 62.96 -79.41
C MET A 204 -21.28 63.79 -80.25
N LEU A 205 -20.04 63.34 -80.40
CA LEU A 205 -19.05 64.01 -81.26
C LEU A 205 -19.47 64.05 -82.72
N ARG A 206 -20.09 62.98 -83.24
CA ARG A 206 -20.66 62.98 -84.60
C ARG A 206 -21.78 64.02 -84.73
N VAL A 207 -22.69 64.08 -83.77
CA VAL A 207 -23.76 65.09 -83.77
C VAL A 207 -23.18 66.51 -83.76
N ILE A 208 -22.16 66.77 -82.94
CA ILE A 208 -21.50 68.08 -82.89
C ILE A 208 -20.79 68.41 -84.21
N ARG A 209 -20.06 67.45 -84.82
CA ARG A 209 -19.42 67.68 -86.13
C ARG A 209 -20.45 68.00 -87.21
N ASN A 210 -21.51 67.20 -87.30
CA ASN A 210 -22.58 67.44 -88.27
C ASN A 210 -23.25 68.81 -88.07
N GLY A 211 -23.49 69.20 -86.81
CA GLY A 211 -24.03 70.53 -86.47
C GLY A 211 -23.08 71.68 -86.83
N ARG A 212 -21.76 71.51 -86.63
CA ARG A 212 -20.75 72.49 -87.05
C ARG A 212 -20.66 72.62 -88.57
N GLU A 213 -20.65 71.50 -89.30
CA GLU A 213 -20.64 71.49 -90.77
C GLU A 213 -21.89 72.19 -91.34
N GLN A 214 -23.06 72.00 -90.73
CA GLN A 214 -24.27 72.75 -91.09
C GLN A 214 -24.12 74.25 -90.87
N LEU A 215 -23.57 74.69 -89.73
CA LEU A 215 -23.34 76.12 -89.49
C LEU A 215 -22.33 76.72 -90.47
N ASP A 216 -21.25 76.03 -90.80
CA ASP A 216 -20.29 76.48 -91.82
C ASP A 216 -20.96 76.61 -93.20
N SER A 217 -21.84 75.67 -93.58
CA SER A 217 -22.62 75.76 -94.83
C SER A 217 -23.64 76.92 -94.83
N VAL A 218 -24.23 77.25 -93.68
CA VAL A 218 -25.17 78.37 -93.50
C VAL A 218 -24.44 79.72 -93.50
N SER A 219 -23.25 79.81 -92.90
CA SER A 219 -22.40 80.99 -92.93
C SER A 219 -21.80 81.26 -94.32
N GLY A 220 -21.44 80.22 -95.09
CA GLY A 220 -21.04 80.38 -96.50
C GLY A 220 -22.18 80.91 -97.38
N SER A 221 -23.42 80.52 -97.10
CA SER A 221 -24.61 80.97 -97.84
C SER A 221 -25.01 82.43 -97.54
N HIS A 222 -24.72 82.94 -96.33
CA HIS A 222 -24.96 84.36 -95.99
C HIS A 222 -23.92 85.35 -96.54
N SER A 223 -22.74 84.89 -96.96
CA SER A 223 -21.73 85.74 -97.61
C SER A 223 -21.97 86.01 -99.11
N HIS A 224 -22.91 85.31 -99.76
CA HIS A 224 -23.16 85.45 -101.20
C HIS A 224 -24.29 86.45 -101.56
N HIS A 225 -24.95 87.05 -100.56
CA HIS A 225 -26.03 88.03 -100.78
C HIS A 225 -25.66 89.48 -100.43
N ALA A 226 -24.39 89.77 -100.11
CA ALA A 226 -23.91 91.11 -99.74
C ALA A 226 -22.97 91.77 -100.78
N ASN A 227 -22.79 91.19 -101.97
CA ASN A 227 -22.01 91.83 -103.04
C ASN A 227 -22.59 91.48 -104.41
N GLY A 228 -23.46 92.36 -104.93
CA GLY A 228 -24.15 92.22 -106.22
C GLY A 228 -25.40 93.09 -106.29
#